data_AF-A0A381U4E2-F1
#
_entry.id   AF-A0A381U4E2-F1
#
_cell.length_a   1.000
_cell.length_b   1.000
_cell.length_c   1.000
_cell.angle_alpha   90.00
_cell.angle_beta   90.00
_cell.angle_gamma   90.00
#
_symmetry.space_group_name_H-M   'P 1'
#
loop_
_entity.id
_entity.type
_entity.pdbx_description
1 polymer ?
#
loop_
_entity_poly.entity_id
_entity_poly.type
_entity_poly.pdbx_seq_one_letter_code
_entity_poly.pdbx_strand_id
1 'polypeptide(L)'
;QKIIKDSLKQFRISQKTKVAALVSVEQEIIAIGKKINSAEKYYKNNKSVIEDELTNKKISVDRLQSDIISLEDKLESARLQLVTLSDQKIMTEKAIKKSDKDFQKQRLNQEQLCDGVEKEMTELGNTLLVLEASVKDLNMRIEPISIEKRKTDDIIEKINIEIDQISVELKKLKMNYRDNQKSVKKADKIISSEHLKLRDEEKAIKSSIQELETMLENANSYNKEQRSFLERSINKKIELEDIVSDKKEKKQSLEARIDSTESLIIDKKKFQKLKNEEIEVTKEIKIADNKINHLRENFKSINEVILENERAYHSGLTPLSSKISAAELSIVDVKTVIRKSERRILELNRQIRIAPTKSKKLRSLNQKYVNLRDDYELRLKEADRGLYLIKKKIKILEKQKTDKENKDYEITKDIDYIANIGLLLDPTETLNLLPGQHKKDYWFYMPNRLMQVATILFLFLSTIINVFQTSDLHIKENTIPDKLQNFSVVTSEKKVYEDLLNDINILDHFRYKMNVDETNSKNIISLLKYVSNTVPKEFKVTELRVNEPKYIDSPKSSTYADASLSIYVGGFVKMNSSRSKKILNNFQDQIEMSQQFREIQISEQSGGKKSRTVYEINLLL
;
A
#
# COMPACT_ATOMS: atom_id res chain seq x y z
N GLN A 1 147.46 135.80 106.16
CA GLN A 1 147.38 134.34 106.41
C GLN A 1 146.06 133.83 107.02
N LYS A 2 145.04 134.66 107.34
CA LYS A 2 143.77 134.17 107.94
C LYS A 2 142.69 133.72 106.93
N ILE A 3 142.76 134.13 105.66
CA ILE A 3 141.71 133.90 104.65
C ILE A 3 141.77 132.49 104.01
N ILE A 4 142.94 131.86 103.93
CA ILE A 4 143.10 130.58 103.20
C ILE A 4 142.53 129.38 103.99
N LYS A 5 142.37 129.49 105.31
CA LYS A 5 141.95 128.35 106.15
C LYS A 5 140.44 128.08 106.10
N ASP A 6 139.62 129.10 105.84
CA ASP A 6 138.17 128.95 105.82
C ASP A 6 137.63 128.34 104.51
N SER A 7 138.27 128.59 103.36
CA SER A 7 137.83 128.05 102.07
C SER A 7 137.97 126.53 101.97
N LEU A 8 138.99 125.94 102.62
CA LEU A 8 139.22 124.49 102.60
C LEU A 8 138.17 123.70 103.41
N LYS A 9 137.54 124.33 104.42
CA LYS A 9 136.52 123.66 105.24
C LYS A 9 135.19 123.55 104.50
N GLN A 10 134.83 124.56 103.70
CA GLN A 10 133.62 124.58 102.86
C GLN A 10 133.65 123.49 101.76
N PHE A 11 134.79 123.25 101.12
CA PHE A 11 134.88 122.27 100.03
C PHE A 11 134.64 120.82 100.48
N ARG A 12 135.06 120.47 101.70
CA ARG A 12 134.91 119.11 102.25
C ARG A 12 133.45 118.73 102.55
N ILE A 13 132.62 119.73 102.89
CA ILE A 13 131.19 119.51 103.16
C ILE A 13 130.45 119.26 101.85
N SER A 14 130.72 120.03 100.81
CA SER A 14 130.13 119.89 99.47
C SER A 14 130.33 118.48 98.86
N GLN A 15 131.52 117.89 99.01
CA GLN A 15 131.77 116.55 98.47
C GLN A 15 130.97 115.44 99.18
N LYS A 16 130.78 115.52 100.51
CA LYS A 16 130.02 114.49 101.23
C LYS A 16 128.54 114.46 100.81
N THR A 17 127.95 115.62 100.53
CA THR A 17 126.53 115.70 100.14
C THR A 17 126.28 115.09 98.74
N LYS A 18 127.24 115.21 97.81
CA LYS A 18 127.10 114.64 96.46
C LYS A 18 127.17 113.11 96.43
N VAL A 19 127.99 112.48 97.29
CA VAL A 19 128.11 111.02 97.34
C VAL A 19 126.84 110.36 97.90
N ALA A 20 126.22 110.96 98.92
CA ALA A 20 124.99 110.44 99.50
C ALA A 20 123.80 110.49 98.52
N ALA A 21 123.70 111.53 97.68
CA ALA A 21 122.66 111.64 96.66
C ALA A 21 122.78 110.55 95.57
N LEU A 22 124.00 110.16 95.21
CA LEU A 22 124.26 109.17 94.15
C LEU A 22 123.83 107.75 94.56
N VAL A 23 124.06 107.36 95.81
CA VAL A 23 123.65 106.04 96.34
C VAL A 23 122.13 105.90 96.40
N SER A 24 121.39 106.99 96.65
CA SER A 24 119.92 106.98 96.69
C SER A 24 119.31 106.70 95.30
N VAL A 25 119.88 107.27 94.24
CA VAL A 25 119.39 107.10 92.87
C VAL A 25 119.61 105.66 92.38
N GLU A 26 120.74 105.05 92.75
CA GLU A 26 121.06 103.68 92.34
C GLU A 26 120.09 102.65 92.95
N GLN A 27 119.66 102.86 94.20
CA GLN A 27 118.65 102.01 94.84
C GLN A 27 117.26 102.15 94.18
N GLU A 28 116.86 103.34 93.74
CA GLU A 28 115.60 103.54 93.01
C GLU A 28 115.60 102.85 91.64
N ILE A 29 116.71 102.89 90.90
CA ILE A 29 116.85 102.23 89.60
C ILE A 29 116.68 100.71 89.73
N ILE A 30 117.29 100.09 90.73
CA ILE A 30 117.17 98.63 90.98
C ILE A 30 115.71 98.27 91.34
N ALA A 31 115.02 99.11 92.12
CA ALA A 31 113.62 98.89 92.46
C ALA A 31 112.69 98.98 91.23
N ILE A 32 112.96 99.92 90.31
CA ILE A 32 112.23 100.06 89.04
C ILE A 32 112.48 98.84 88.13
N GLY A 33 113.73 98.39 88.00
CA GLY A 33 114.06 97.21 87.18
C GLY A 33 113.34 95.94 87.63
N LYS A 34 113.19 95.73 88.96
CA LYS A 34 112.39 94.61 89.49
C LYS A 34 110.91 94.72 89.13
N LYS A 35 110.31 95.92 89.19
CA LYS A 35 108.91 96.14 88.82
C LYS A 35 108.65 95.87 87.33
N ILE A 36 109.57 96.27 86.46
CA ILE A 36 109.47 96.04 85.01
C ILE A 36 109.48 94.53 84.69
N ASN A 37 110.43 93.78 85.26
CA ASN A 37 110.50 92.32 85.03
C ASN A 37 109.24 91.59 85.55
N SER A 38 108.68 92.01 86.69
CA SER A 38 107.41 91.44 87.17
C SER A 38 106.22 91.76 86.25
N ALA A 39 106.19 92.98 85.68
CA ALA A 39 105.13 93.39 84.75
C ALA A 39 105.23 92.64 83.41
N GLU A 40 106.44 92.45 82.89
CA GLU A 40 106.67 91.71 81.64
C GLU A 40 106.28 90.24 81.77
N LYS A 41 106.63 89.60 82.91
CA LYS A 41 106.22 88.22 83.20
C LYS A 41 104.69 88.09 83.33
N TYR A 42 104.03 89.07 83.95
CA TYR A 42 102.57 89.12 84.05
C TYR A 42 101.89 89.25 82.67
N TYR A 43 102.39 90.14 81.81
CA TYR A 43 101.87 90.33 80.45
C TYR A 43 102.03 89.07 79.59
N LYS A 44 103.17 88.38 79.68
CA LYS A 44 103.43 87.17 78.89
C LYS A 44 102.51 86.01 79.30
N ASN A 45 102.25 85.85 80.61
CA ASN A 45 101.29 84.87 81.11
C ASN A 45 99.86 85.19 80.65
N ASN A 46 99.41 86.44 80.78
CA ASN A 46 98.06 86.81 80.35
C ASN A 46 97.86 86.64 78.83
N LYS A 47 98.88 86.92 78.01
CA LYS A 47 98.82 86.69 76.57
C LYS A 47 98.60 85.21 76.24
N SER A 48 99.34 84.31 76.88
CA SER A 48 99.17 82.85 76.70
C SER A 48 97.75 82.40 77.09
N VAL A 49 97.22 82.86 78.23
CA VAL A 49 95.88 82.49 78.68
C VAL A 49 94.80 82.97 77.70
N ILE A 50 94.94 84.18 77.17
CA ILE A 50 93.98 84.73 76.19
C ILE A 50 94.04 83.97 74.86
N GLU A 51 95.23 83.57 74.39
CA GLU A 51 95.41 82.78 73.16
C GLU A 51 94.82 81.36 73.31
N ASP A 52 95.00 80.72 74.46
CA ASP A 52 94.40 79.42 74.78
C ASP A 52 92.86 79.51 74.90
N GLU A 53 92.33 80.61 75.46
CA GLU A 53 90.89 80.82 75.55
C GLU A 53 90.27 81.09 74.16
N LEU A 54 90.97 81.83 73.29
CA LEU A 54 90.55 82.08 71.90
C LEU A 54 90.49 80.79 71.08
N THR A 55 91.51 79.93 71.18
CA THR A 55 91.56 78.65 70.46
C THR A 55 90.45 77.70 70.93
N ASN A 56 90.21 77.61 72.24
CA ASN A 56 89.11 76.82 72.80
C ASN A 56 87.73 77.31 72.36
N LYS A 57 87.52 78.64 72.32
CA LYS A 57 86.27 79.22 71.79
C LYS A 57 86.10 78.91 70.30
N LYS A 58 87.16 78.97 69.50
CA LYS A 58 87.11 78.62 68.06
C LYS A 58 86.73 77.15 67.84
N ILE A 59 87.35 76.21 68.57
CA ILE A 59 87.00 74.79 68.51
C ILE A 59 85.53 74.55 68.89
N SER A 60 85.02 75.29 69.88
CA SER A 60 83.62 75.20 70.29
C SER A 60 82.66 75.68 69.21
N VAL A 61 83.02 76.77 68.51
CA VAL A 61 82.25 77.29 67.36
C VAL A 61 82.24 76.29 66.20
N ASP A 62 83.39 75.69 65.86
CA ASP A 62 83.48 74.72 64.77
C ASP A 62 82.64 73.46 65.08
N ARG A 63 82.62 73.01 66.34
CA ARG A 63 81.74 71.91 66.78
C ARG A 63 80.26 72.26 66.63
N LEU A 64 79.85 73.45 67.08
CA LEU A 64 78.47 73.90 66.93
C LEU A 64 78.05 74.02 65.45
N GLN A 65 78.95 74.47 64.57
CA GLN A 65 78.67 74.50 63.13
C GLN A 65 78.49 73.08 62.55
N SER A 66 79.32 72.12 62.94
CA SER A 66 79.16 70.73 62.53
C SER A 66 77.84 70.12 63.01
N ASP A 67 77.43 70.42 64.24
CA ASP A 67 76.15 69.95 64.79
C ASP A 67 74.97 70.54 64.03
N ILE A 68 75.02 71.85 63.68
CA ILE A 68 73.99 72.52 62.86
C ILE A 68 73.85 71.83 61.50
N ILE A 69 74.94 71.59 60.78
CA ILE A 69 74.90 70.90 59.48
C ILE A 69 74.25 69.53 59.61
N SER A 70 74.61 68.75 60.64
CA SER A 70 74.01 67.43 60.88
C SER A 70 72.51 67.48 61.17
N LEU A 71 72.04 68.55 61.82
CA LEU A 71 70.64 68.76 62.13
C LEU A 71 69.86 69.24 60.90
N GLU A 72 70.46 70.06 60.05
CA GLU A 72 69.88 70.49 58.77
C GLU A 72 69.68 69.30 57.83
N ASP A 73 70.68 68.42 57.70
CA ASP A 73 70.55 67.19 56.89
C ASP A 73 69.43 66.27 57.39
N LYS A 74 69.30 66.12 58.72
CA LYS A 74 68.20 65.35 59.33
C LYS A 74 66.85 65.99 59.08
N LEU A 75 66.76 67.32 59.15
CA LEU A 75 65.55 68.07 58.89
C LEU A 75 65.11 67.92 57.42
N GLU A 76 66.05 68.00 56.49
CA GLU A 76 65.77 67.85 55.07
C GLU A 76 65.36 66.41 54.71
N SER A 77 65.99 65.40 55.33
CA SER A 77 65.57 64.00 55.22
C SER A 77 64.13 63.79 55.73
N ALA A 78 63.78 64.39 56.88
CA ALA A 78 62.44 64.32 57.43
C ALA A 78 61.40 65.03 56.54
N ARG A 79 61.76 66.16 55.93
CA ARG A 79 60.90 66.85 54.94
C ARG A 79 60.63 65.99 53.72
N LEU A 80 61.65 65.36 53.14
CA LEU A 80 61.50 64.45 52.01
C LEU A 80 60.58 63.28 52.35
N GLN A 81 60.76 62.66 53.51
CA GLN A 81 59.87 61.59 53.98
C GLN A 81 58.42 62.07 54.10
N LEU A 82 58.19 63.27 54.66
CA LEU A 82 56.85 63.83 54.82
C LEU A 82 56.17 64.11 53.47
N VAL A 83 56.91 64.59 52.48
CA VAL A 83 56.41 64.76 51.10
C VAL A 83 56.03 63.41 50.49
N THR A 84 56.90 62.39 50.59
CA THR A 84 56.59 61.05 50.06
C THR A 84 55.37 60.41 50.70
N LEU A 85 55.19 60.57 52.02
CA LEU A 85 54.01 60.07 52.73
C LEU A 85 52.73 60.81 52.31
N SER A 86 52.82 62.13 52.07
CA SER A 86 51.70 62.92 51.55
C SER A 86 51.28 62.44 50.15
N ASP A 87 52.23 62.20 49.26
CA ASP A 87 51.96 61.69 47.91
C ASP A 87 51.35 60.29 47.94
N GLN A 88 51.86 59.40 48.81
CA GLN A 88 51.28 58.07 49.02
C GLN A 88 49.83 58.16 49.53
N LYS A 89 49.55 59.06 50.48
CA LYS A 89 48.19 59.30 50.97
C LYS A 89 47.25 59.73 49.83
N ILE A 90 47.68 60.68 48.99
CA ILE A 90 46.87 61.14 47.85
C ILE A 90 46.61 59.99 46.86
N MET A 91 47.60 59.15 46.57
CA MET A 91 47.45 58.01 45.67
C MET A 91 46.50 56.95 46.23
N THR A 92 46.60 56.63 47.52
CA THR A 92 45.69 55.68 48.19
C THR A 92 44.25 56.19 48.21
N GLU A 93 44.02 57.47 48.53
CA GLU A 93 42.68 58.06 48.48
C GLU A 93 42.05 58.00 47.07
N LYS A 94 42.84 58.22 46.02
CA LYS A 94 42.38 58.07 44.62
C LYS A 94 42.04 56.62 44.28
N ALA A 95 42.84 55.66 44.75
CA ALA A 95 42.59 54.23 44.52
C ALA A 95 41.30 53.76 45.23
N ILE A 96 41.08 54.19 46.48
CA ILE A 96 39.85 53.90 47.25
C ILE A 96 38.62 54.45 46.51
N LYS A 97 38.64 55.72 46.10
CA LYS A 97 37.52 56.33 45.35
C LYS A 97 37.22 55.63 44.02
N LYS A 98 38.24 55.11 43.34
CA LYS A 98 38.06 54.33 42.11
C LYS A 98 37.42 52.98 42.41
N SER A 99 37.91 52.28 43.43
CA SER A 99 37.37 51.00 43.90
C SER A 99 35.90 51.11 44.30
N ASP A 100 35.51 52.17 45.02
CA ASP A 100 34.11 52.39 45.41
C ASP A 100 33.18 52.57 44.20
N LYS A 101 33.63 53.30 43.17
CA LYS A 101 32.86 53.46 41.92
C LYS A 101 32.70 52.13 41.19
N ASP A 102 33.76 51.32 41.14
CA ASP A 102 33.72 50.00 40.51
C ASP A 102 32.78 49.05 41.29
N PHE A 103 32.79 49.11 42.62
CA PHE A 103 31.89 48.34 43.47
C PHE A 103 30.42 48.75 43.28
N GLN A 104 30.12 50.05 43.23
CA GLN A 104 28.76 50.54 42.95
C GLN A 104 28.26 50.08 41.57
N LYS A 105 29.12 50.12 40.55
CA LYS A 105 28.77 49.64 39.21
C LYS A 105 28.50 48.13 39.19
N GLN A 106 29.31 47.35 39.89
CA GLN A 106 29.08 45.90 40.02
C GLN A 106 27.76 45.59 40.74
N ARG A 107 27.45 46.30 41.83
CA ARG A 107 26.19 46.15 42.54
C ARG A 107 24.98 46.45 41.66
N LEU A 108 25.03 47.54 40.90
CA LEU A 108 23.94 47.93 40.00
C LEU A 108 23.73 46.91 38.87
N ASN A 109 24.81 46.34 38.34
CA ASN A 109 24.72 45.25 37.36
C ASN A 109 24.12 43.96 37.97
N GLN A 110 24.45 43.64 39.23
CA GLN A 110 23.88 42.48 39.92
C GLN A 110 22.39 42.67 40.20
N GLU A 111 21.97 43.87 40.60
CA GLU A 111 20.57 44.22 40.82
C GLU A 111 19.75 44.07 39.53
N GLN A 112 20.26 44.57 38.39
CA GLN A 112 19.63 44.37 37.09
C GLN A 112 19.53 42.90 36.67
N LEU A 113 20.53 42.06 37.01
CA LEU A 113 20.47 40.63 36.76
C LEU A 113 19.41 39.94 37.63
N CYS A 114 19.29 40.32 38.90
CA CYS A 114 18.24 39.81 39.79
C CYS A 114 16.84 40.17 39.28
N ASP A 115 16.62 41.43 38.86
CA ASP A 115 15.35 41.87 38.28
C ASP A 115 15.01 41.10 36.98
N GLY A 116 16.04 40.79 36.17
CA GLY A 116 15.89 39.96 34.99
C GLY A 116 15.45 38.53 35.31
N VAL A 117 16.09 37.91 36.30
CA VAL A 117 15.74 36.56 36.78
C VAL A 117 14.34 36.51 37.39
N GLU A 118 13.94 37.55 38.12
CA GLU A 118 12.59 37.63 38.69
C GLU A 118 11.52 37.71 37.60
N LYS A 119 11.75 38.50 36.54
CA LYS A 119 10.87 38.52 35.37
C LYS A 119 10.77 37.16 34.69
N GLU A 120 11.89 36.50 34.42
CA GLU A 120 11.90 35.16 33.82
C GLU A 120 11.14 34.15 34.70
N MET A 121 11.29 34.22 36.03
CA MET A 121 10.53 33.39 36.97
C MET A 121 9.02 33.63 36.88
N THR A 122 8.58 34.88 36.77
CA THR A 122 7.15 35.19 36.61
C THR A 122 6.60 34.72 35.26
N GLU A 123 7.38 34.84 34.18
CA GLU A 123 7.00 34.32 32.87
C GLU A 123 6.88 32.78 32.88
N LEU A 124 7.86 32.09 33.46
CA LEU A 124 7.82 30.64 33.63
C LEU A 124 6.61 30.21 34.47
N GLY A 125 6.33 30.91 35.58
CA GLY A 125 5.13 30.65 36.40
C GLY A 125 3.83 30.77 35.61
N ASN A 126 3.70 31.81 34.77
CA ASN A 126 2.55 31.98 33.90
C ASN A 126 2.44 30.87 32.85
N THR A 127 3.57 30.46 32.24
CA THR A 127 3.56 29.34 31.28
C THR A 127 3.14 28.02 31.93
N LEU A 128 3.54 27.78 33.18
CA LEU A 128 3.16 26.59 33.93
C LEU A 128 1.64 26.55 34.16
N LEU A 129 1.03 27.66 34.55
CA LEU A 129 -0.44 27.76 34.74
C LEU A 129 -1.21 27.46 33.44
N VAL A 130 -0.73 27.95 32.29
CA VAL A 130 -1.34 27.67 30.98
C VAL A 130 -1.23 26.17 30.63
N LEU A 131 -0.08 25.55 30.93
CA LEU A 131 0.12 24.12 30.71
C LEU A 131 -0.78 23.28 31.62
N GLU A 132 -0.91 23.64 32.90
CA GLU A 132 -1.82 22.97 33.84
C GLU A 132 -3.29 23.05 33.38
N ALA A 133 -3.72 24.23 32.92
CA ALA A 133 -5.07 24.39 32.35
C ALA A 133 -5.28 23.53 31.10
N SER A 134 -4.27 23.44 30.23
CA SER A 134 -4.31 22.61 29.02
C SER A 134 -4.39 21.11 29.35
N VAL A 135 -3.61 20.64 30.34
CA VAL A 135 -3.67 19.26 30.83
C VAL A 135 -5.06 18.95 31.39
N LYS A 136 -5.65 19.88 32.15
CA LYS A 136 -7.00 19.72 32.69
C LYS A 136 -8.07 19.61 31.59
N ASP A 137 -7.99 20.44 30.55
CA ASP A 137 -8.89 20.35 29.38
C ASP A 137 -8.74 19.01 28.64
N LEU A 138 -7.50 18.56 28.40
CA LEU A 138 -7.26 17.26 27.77
C LEU A 138 -7.83 16.10 28.59
N ASN A 139 -7.65 16.12 29.91
CA ASN A 139 -8.21 15.10 30.79
C ASN A 139 -9.75 15.07 30.74
N MET A 140 -10.42 16.24 30.71
CA MET A 140 -11.88 16.29 30.55
C MET A 140 -12.35 15.72 29.20
N ARG A 141 -11.54 15.80 28.14
CA ARG A 141 -11.88 15.24 26.82
C ARG A 141 -11.62 13.74 26.71
N ILE A 142 -10.70 13.18 27.49
CA ILE A 142 -10.38 11.74 27.49
C ILE A 142 -11.55 10.91 28.04
N GLU A 143 -12.29 11.41 29.02
CA GLU A 143 -13.37 10.70 29.67
C GLU A 143 -14.54 10.33 28.74
N PRO A 144 -15.14 11.25 27.95
CA PRO A 144 -16.20 10.90 27.00
C PRO A 144 -15.69 9.94 25.90
N ILE A 145 -14.46 10.13 25.41
CA ILE A 145 -13.84 9.22 24.43
C ILE A 145 -13.70 7.81 25.01
N SER A 146 -13.34 7.69 26.29
CA SER A 146 -13.25 6.39 26.97
C SER A 146 -14.61 5.70 27.12
N ILE A 147 -15.68 6.48 27.31
CA ILE A 147 -17.06 5.95 27.35
C ILE A 147 -17.50 5.50 25.96
N GLU A 148 -17.23 6.28 24.90
CA GLU A 148 -17.53 5.88 23.53
C GLU A 148 -16.78 4.61 23.14
N LYS A 149 -15.50 4.50 23.50
CA LYS A 149 -14.72 3.28 23.27
C LYS A 149 -15.40 2.05 23.86
N ARG A 150 -15.85 2.10 25.11
CA ARG A 150 -16.58 0.97 25.74
C ARG A 150 -17.85 0.60 24.98
N LYS A 151 -18.63 1.60 24.53
CA LYS A 151 -19.83 1.33 23.73
C LYS A 151 -19.49 0.65 22.41
N THR A 152 -18.40 1.06 21.76
CA THR A 152 -17.92 0.41 20.53
C THR A 152 -17.48 -1.02 20.81
N ASP A 153 -16.76 -1.27 21.91
CA ASP A 153 -16.33 -2.60 22.33
C ASP A 153 -17.55 -3.52 22.57
N ASP A 154 -18.59 -3.04 23.26
CA ASP A 154 -19.84 -3.79 23.47
C ASP A 154 -20.56 -4.14 22.14
N ILE A 155 -20.56 -3.22 21.17
CA ILE A 155 -21.13 -3.45 19.84
C ILE A 155 -20.33 -4.51 19.08
N ILE A 156 -18.99 -4.46 19.15
CA ILE A 156 -18.11 -5.45 18.52
C ILE A 156 -18.36 -6.84 19.12
N GLU A 157 -18.48 -6.94 20.44
CA GLU A 157 -18.80 -8.21 21.11
C GLU A 157 -20.13 -8.79 20.64
N LYS A 158 -21.17 -7.95 20.54
CA LYS A 158 -22.49 -8.39 20.04
C LYS A 158 -22.42 -8.89 18.58
N ILE A 159 -21.70 -8.18 17.71
CA ILE A 159 -21.52 -8.59 16.31
C ILE A 159 -20.79 -9.94 16.23
N ASN A 160 -19.78 -10.17 17.06
CA ASN A 160 -19.06 -11.45 17.09
C ASN A 160 -19.98 -12.62 17.48
N ILE A 161 -20.87 -12.41 18.46
CA ILE A 161 -21.88 -13.42 18.85
C ILE A 161 -22.82 -13.72 17.69
N GLU A 162 -23.28 -12.70 16.94
CA GLU A 162 -24.14 -12.89 15.76
C GLU A 162 -23.42 -13.64 14.63
N ILE A 163 -22.14 -13.34 14.38
CA ILE A 163 -21.31 -14.06 13.40
C ILE A 163 -21.19 -15.54 13.77
N ASP A 164 -20.97 -15.85 15.04
CA ASP A 164 -20.86 -17.23 15.53
C ASP A 164 -22.18 -18.00 15.36
N GLN A 165 -23.32 -17.36 15.62
CA GLN A 165 -24.64 -17.95 15.38
C GLN A 165 -24.86 -18.27 13.89
N ILE A 166 -24.58 -17.31 13.00
CA ILE A 166 -24.68 -17.50 11.55
C ILE A 166 -23.75 -18.63 11.07
N SER A 167 -22.55 -18.73 11.64
CA SER A 167 -21.60 -19.82 11.34
C SER A 167 -22.15 -21.20 11.71
N VAL A 168 -22.83 -21.32 12.85
CA VAL A 168 -23.51 -22.57 13.26
C VAL A 168 -24.67 -22.90 12.34
N GLU A 169 -25.48 -21.92 11.95
CA GLU A 169 -26.59 -22.11 11.01
C GLU A 169 -26.11 -22.54 9.62
N LEU A 170 -25.06 -21.92 9.10
CA LEU A 170 -24.42 -22.32 7.84
C LEU A 170 -23.93 -23.77 7.87
N LYS A 171 -23.35 -24.21 8.99
CA LYS A 171 -22.95 -25.62 9.17
C LYS A 171 -24.16 -26.56 9.12
N LYS A 172 -25.26 -26.22 9.79
CA LYS A 172 -26.51 -27.01 9.73
C LYS A 172 -27.06 -27.07 8.32
N LEU A 173 -27.14 -25.94 7.61
CA LEU A 173 -27.65 -25.87 6.24
C LEU A 173 -26.79 -26.70 5.27
N LYS A 174 -25.46 -26.65 5.42
CA LYS A 174 -24.52 -27.45 4.62
C LYS A 174 -24.70 -28.95 4.86
N MET A 175 -25.00 -29.35 6.09
CA MET A 175 -25.28 -30.75 6.43
C MET A 175 -26.60 -31.21 5.78
N ASN A 176 -27.67 -30.42 5.93
CA ASN A 176 -28.96 -30.68 5.28
C ASN A 176 -28.85 -30.76 3.76
N TYR A 177 -28.07 -29.87 3.13
CA TYR A 177 -27.83 -29.90 1.69
C TYR A 177 -27.17 -31.21 1.24
N ARG A 178 -26.17 -31.70 1.98
CA ARG A 178 -25.52 -32.99 1.67
C ARG A 178 -26.48 -34.16 1.79
N ASP A 179 -27.34 -34.15 2.82
CA ASP A 179 -28.30 -35.24 3.02
C ASP A 179 -29.41 -35.21 1.97
N ASN A 180 -29.91 -34.03 1.60
CA ASN A 180 -30.82 -33.86 0.46
C ASN A 180 -30.19 -34.34 -0.85
N GLN A 181 -28.91 -34.01 -1.10
CA GLN A 181 -28.21 -34.49 -2.29
C GLN A 181 -28.10 -36.02 -2.33
N LYS A 182 -27.88 -36.68 -1.19
CA LYS A 182 -27.91 -38.16 -1.10
C LYS A 182 -29.31 -38.70 -1.37
N SER A 183 -30.35 -38.06 -0.84
CA SER A 183 -31.75 -38.47 -1.05
C SER A 183 -32.17 -38.33 -2.51
N VAL A 184 -31.79 -37.24 -3.19
CA VAL A 184 -32.04 -37.05 -4.63
C VAL A 184 -31.35 -38.14 -5.44
N LYS A 185 -30.07 -38.44 -5.16
CA LYS A 185 -29.36 -39.56 -5.81
C LYS A 185 -30.03 -40.92 -5.61
N LYS A 186 -30.69 -41.15 -4.46
CA LYS A 186 -31.49 -42.37 -4.23
C LYS A 186 -32.76 -42.34 -5.06
N ALA A 187 -33.46 -41.21 -5.11
CA ALA A 187 -34.66 -41.03 -5.92
C ALA A 187 -34.38 -41.25 -7.42
N ASP A 188 -33.29 -40.67 -7.95
CA ASP A 188 -32.88 -40.85 -9.35
C ASP A 188 -32.62 -42.32 -9.70
N LYS A 189 -32.01 -43.09 -8.78
CA LYS A 189 -31.81 -44.53 -8.95
C LYS A 189 -33.14 -45.29 -8.99
N ILE A 190 -34.07 -44.94 -8.11
CA ILE A 190 -35.41 -45.55 -8.08
C ILE A 190 -36.15 -45.25 -9.39
N ILE A 191 -36.20 -43.98 -9.81
CA ILE A 191 -36.83 -43.54 -11.07
C ILE A 191 -36.22 -44.27 -12.26
N SER A 192 -34.89 -44.39 -12.31
CA SER A 192 -34.20 -45.11 -13.39
C SER A 192 -34.57 -46.60 -13.41
N SER A 193 -34.65 -47.24 -12.24
CA SER A 193 -35.05 -48.65 -12.14
C SER A 193 -36.50 -48.89 -12.55
N GLU A 194 -37.40 -47.95 -12.22
CA GLU A 194 -38.82 -48.06 -12.54
C GLU A 194 -39.09 -47.80 -14.03
N HIS A 195 -38.39 -46.83 -14.65
CA HIS A 195 -38.42 -46.64 -16.09
C HIS A 195 -37.95 -47.87 -16.87
N LEU A 196 -36.99 -48.62 -16.32
CA LEU A 196 -36.49 -49.85 -16.93
C LEU A 196 -37.56 -50.95 -16.91
N LYS A 197 -38.22 -51.15 -15.76
CA LYS A 197 -39.36 -52.09 -15.64
C LYS A 197 -40.50 -51.74 -16.58
N LEU A 198 -40.91 -50.47 -16.63
CA LEU A 198 -41.98 -50.01 -17.52
C LEU A 198 -41.65 -50.25 -18.99
N ARG A 199 -40.38 -50.09 -19.38
CA ARG A 199 -39.91 -50.34 -20.75
C ARG A 199 -39.91 -51.84 -21.08
N ASP A 200 -39.60 -52.70 -20.11
CA ASP A 200 -39.70 -54.15 -20.26
C ASP A 200 -41.17 -54.61 -20.37
N GLU A 201 -42.06 -54.05 -19.55
CA GLU A 201 -43.51 -54.28 -19.61
C GLU A 201 -44.10 -53.82 -20.95
N GLU A 202 -43.72 -52.63 -21.44
CA GLU A 202 -44.14 -52.13 -22.76
C GLU A 202 -43.73 -53.11 -23.87
N LYS A 203 -42.51 -53.65 -23.79
CA LYS A 203 -42.00 -54.64 -24.75
C LYS A 203 -42.84 -55.91 -24.73
N ALA A 204 -43.18 -56.41 -23.54
CA ALA A 204 -44.01 -57.60 -23.38
C ALA A 204 -45.42 -57.38 -23.94
N ILE A 205 -46.06 -56.25 -23.62
CA ILE A 205 -47.38 -55.88 -24.16
C ILE A 205 -47.34 -55.79 -25.69
N LYS A 206 -46.30 -55.17 -26.26
CA LYS A 206 -46.15 -55.05 -27.71
C LYS A 206 -46.01 -56.41 -28.40
N SER A 207 -45.27 -57.36 -27.78
CA SER A 207 -45.21 -58.74 -28.27
C SER A 207 -46.57 -59.43 -28.21
N SER A 208 -47.33 -59.27 -27.11
CA SER A 208 -48.69 -59.82 -27.02
C SER A 208 -49.66 -59.20 -28.02
N ILE A 209 -49.55 -57.90 -28.31
CA ILE A 209 -50.35 -57.24 -29.36
C ILE A 209 -50.04 -57.86 -30.73
N GLN A 210 -48.76 -58.04 -31.07
CA GLN A 210 -48.38 -58.70 -32.32
C GLN A 210 -48.95 -60.12 -32.42
N GLU A 211 -48.90 -60.92 -31.35
CA GLU A 211 -49.52 -62.25 -31.35
C GLU A 211 -51.03 -62.17 -31.60
N LEU A 212 -51.74 -61.27 -30.93
CA LEU A 212 -53.18 -61.07 -31.13
C LEU A 212 -53.51 -60.61 -32.54
N GLU A 213 -52.72 -59.71 -33.12
CA GLU A 213 -52.86 -59.28 -34.52
C GLU A 213 -52.70 -60.46 -35.48
N THR A 214 -51.70 -61.33 -35.27
CA THR A 214 -51.55 -62.54 -36.11
C THR A 214 -52.71 -63.53 -35.95
N MET A 215 -53.24 -63.70 -34.73
CA MET A 215 -54.43 -64.52 -34.50
C MET A 215 -55.67 -63.95 -35.19
N LEU A 216 -55.84 -62.62 -35.17
CA LEU A 216 -56.94 -61.94 -35.84
C LEU A 216 -56.84 -62.08 -37.36
N GLU A 217 -55.64 -61.90 -37.93
CA GLU A 217 -55.36 -62.09 -39.36
C GLU A 217 -55.75 -63.52 -39.80
N ASN A 218 -55.34 -64.53 -39.03
CA ASN A 218 -55.68 -65.93 -39.27
C ASN A 218 -57.20 -66.20 -39.17
N ALA A 219 -57.86 -65.64 -38.15
CA ALA A 219 -59.31 -65.78 -37.99
C ALA A 219 -60.09 -65.10 -39.14
N ASN A 220 -59.61 -63.96 -39.62
CA ASN A 220 -60.18 -63.26 -40.77
C ASN A 220 -59.97 -64.04 -42.07
N SER A 221 -58.80 -64.63 -42.29
CA SER A 221 -58.57 -65.49 -43.46
C SER A 221 -59.50 -66.71 -43.44
N TYR A 222 -59.65 -67.35 -42.29
CA TYR A 222 -60.56 -68.48 -42.10
C TYR A 222 -62.01 -68.09 -42.37
N ASN A 223 -62.49 -66.97 -41.80
CA ASN A 223 -63.84 -66.48 -42.05
C ASN A 223 -64.07 -66.12 -43.53
N LYS A 224 -63.08 -65.58 -44.21
CA LYS A 224 -63.14 -65.29 -45.65
C LYS A 224 -63.24 -66.57 -46.47
N GLU A 225 -62.48 -67.60 -46.13
CA GLU A 225 -62.59 -68.93 -46.74
C GLU A 225 -63.97 -69.54 -46.50
N GLN A 226 -64.48 -69.53 -45.26
CA GLN A 226 -65.82 -70.02 -44.92
C GLN A 226 -66.92 -69.29 -45.70
N ARG A 227 -66.85 -67.96 -45.80
CA ARG A 227 -67.75 -67.17 -46.64
C ARG A 227 -67.69 -67.61 -48.09
N SER A 228 -66.51 -67.85 -48.65
CA SER A 228 -66.35 -68.32 -50.03
C SER A 228 -66.95 -69.73 -50.25
N PHE A 229 -66.86 -70.63 -49.26
CA PHE A 229 -67.50 -71.95 -49.30
C PHE A 229 -69.02 -71.86 -49.21
N LEU A 230 -69.54 -70.99 -48.33
CA LEU A 230 -70.97 -70.72 -48.21
C LEU A 230 -71.53 -70.09 -49.48
N GLU A 231 -70.82 -69.12 -50.07
CA GLU A 231 -71.23 -68.45 -51.31
C GLU A 231 -71.26 -69.43 -52.49
N ARG A 232 -70.27 -70.33 -52.61
CA ARG A 232 -70.33 -71.45 -53.57
C ARG A 232 -71.52 -72.37 -53.32
N SER A 233 -71.84 -72.67 -52.05
CA SER A 233 -72.95 -73.55 -51.69
C SER A 233 -74.31 -72.89 -51.95
N ILE A 234 -74.45 -71.59 -51.68
CA ILE A 234 -75.63 -70.78 -51.97
C ILE A 234 -75.83 -70.68 -53.48
N ASN A 235 -74.77 -70.36 -54.24
CA ASN A 235 -74.86 -70.29 -55.70
C ASN A 235 -75.26 -71.64 -56.31
N LYS A 236 -74.73 -72.75 -55.78
CA LYS A 236 -75.13 -74.10 -56.20
C LYS A 236 -76.57 -74.44 -55.81
N LYS A 237 -77.07 -73.91 -54.69
CA LYS A 237 -78.48 -74.02 -54.30
C LYS A 237 -79.37 -73.19 -55.22
N ILE A 238 -78.96 -71.98 -55.61
CA ILE A 238 -79.67 -71.12 -56.56
C ILE A 238 -79.75 -71.81 -57.94
N GLU A 239 -78.66 -72.39 -58.43
CA GLU A 239 -78.69 -73.19 -59.68
C GLU A 239 -79.69 -74.37 -59.59
N LEU A 240 -79.81 -75.01 -58.42
CA LEU A 240 -80.78 -76.08 -58.20
C LEU A 240 -82.22 -75.56 -58.05
N GLU A 241 -82.43 -74.39 -57.44
CA GLU A 241 -83.73 -73.69 -57.36
C GLU A 241 -84.19 -73.23 -58.74
N ASP A 242 -83.28 -72.75 -59.60
CA ASP A 242 -83.57 -72.41 -61.01
C ASP A 242 -83.97 -73.66 -61.83
N ILE A 243 -83.28 -74.80 -61.66
CA ILE A 243 -83.65 -76.07 -62.31
C ILE A 243 -85.02 -76.58 -61.81
N VAL A 244 -85.36 -76.34 -60.54
CA VAL A 244 -86.69 -76.67 -59.98
C VAL A 244 -87.76 -75.71 -60.48
N SER A 245 -87.45 -74.42 -60.64
CA SER A 245 -88.32 -73.41 -61.25
C SER A 245 -88.65 -73.74 -62.70
N ASP A 246 -87.63 -74.10 -63.50
CA ASP A 246 -87.75 -74.45 -64.93
C ASP A 246 -88.60 -75.73 -65.15
N LYS A 247 -88.61 -76.65 -64.16
CA LYS A 247 -89.51 -77.82 -64.14
C LYS A 247 -90.90 -77.54 -63.57
N LYS A 248 -91.08 -76.48 -62.77
CA LYS A 248 -92.39 -76.01 -62.26
C LYS A 248 -93.13 -75.18 -63.32
N GLU A 249 -92.40 -74.38 -64.09
CA GLU A 249 -92.91 -73.59 -65.22
C GLU A 249 -93.45 -74.45 -66.36
N LYS A 250 -92.78 -75.58 -66.70
CA LYS A 250 -93.28 -76.54 -67.70
C LYS A 250 -94.55 -77.29 -67.29
N LYS A 251 -94.89 -77.33 -65.99
CA LYS A 251 -96.14 -77.92 -65.47
C LYS A 251 -97.28 -76.89 -65.43
N GLN A 252 -96.98 -75.63 -65.09
CA GLN A 252 -97.95 -74.54 -65.06
C GLN A 252 -98.30 -73.96 -66.44
N SER A 253 -97.43 -74.09 -67.45
CA SER A 253 -97.68 -73.66 -68.83
C SER A 253 -98.74 -74.48 -69.60
N LEU A 254 -99.15 -75.64 -69.06
CA LEU A 254 -100.19 -76.51 -69.62
C LEU A 254 -101.57 -76.33 -68.96
N GLU A 255 -101.64 -75.75 -67.75
CA GLU A 255 -102.90 -75.52 -67.02
C GLU A 255 -103.38 -74.04 -67.07
N ALA A 256 -102.51 -73.07 -67.39
CA ALA A 256 -102.84 -71.64 -67.46
C ALA A 256 -102.92 -71.07 -68.90
N ARG A 257 -103.22 -71.94 -69.88
CA ARG A 257 -103.80 -71.55 -71.20
C ARG A 257 -105.34 -71.43 -71.14
N ILE A 258 -105.91 -71.62 -69.96
CA ILE A 258 -107.31 -71.40 -69.61
C ILE A 258 -107.29 -70.20 -68.65
N ASP A 259 -108.07 -69.17 -68.98
CA ASP A 259 -108.33 -67.95 -68.19
C ASP A 259 -107.18 -66.92 -68.18
N SER A 260 -106.90 -66.24 -69.30
CA SER A 260 -107.51 -64.92 -69.54
C SER A 260 -107.71 -64.10 -68.25
N THR A 261 -106.70 -63.35 -67.79
CA THR A 261 -106.80 -61.91 -67.50
C THR A 261 -105.54 -61.31 -66.87
N GLU A 262 -105.33 -60.03 -67.20
CA GLU A 262 -104.60 -59.00 -66.45
C GLU A 262 -103.07 -58.85 -66.63
N SER A 263 -102.80 -58.06 -67.66
CA SER A 263 -101.67 -57.16 -67.83
C SER A 263 -101.36 -56.24 -66.62
N LEU A 264 -100.17 -56.46 -66.05
CA LEU A 264 -99.08 -55.47 -65.82
C LEU A 264 -99.06 -54.51 -64.60
N ILE A 265 -98.11 -54.82 -63.69
CA ILE A 265 -97.04 -53.96 -63.11
C ILE A 265 -97.37 -52.98 -61.95
N ILE A 266 -96.80 -53.27 -60.77
CA ILE A 266 -96.64 -52.37 -59.61
C ILE A 266 -95.20 -51.83 -59.59
N ASP A 267 -95.03 -50.52 -59.72
CA ASP A 267 -93.87 -49.82 -59.11
C ASP A 267 -94.23 -48.38 -58.67
N LYS A 268 -94.61 -48.22 -57.40
CA LYS A 268 -94.92 -46.89 -56.80
C LYS A 268 -94.49 -46.74 -55.33
N LYS A 269 -93.94 -47.77 -54.68
CA LYS A 269 -93.57 -47.73 -53.25
C LYS A 269 -92.10 -47.38 -52.95
N LYS A 270 -91.18 -47.51 -53.92
CA LYS A 270 -89.76 -47.14 -53.73
C LYS A 270 -89.47 -45.64 -53.86
N PHE A 271 -90.25 -44.90 -54.65
CA PHE A 271 -90.00 -43.49 -54.93
C PHE A 271 -90.39 -42.53 -53.77
N GLN A 272 -91.34 -42.92 -52.91
CA GLN A 272 -91.78 -42.09 -51.77
C GLN A 272 -90.85 -42.12 -50.56
N LYS A 273 -90.02 -43.17 -50.39
CA LYS A 273 -89.03 -43.23 -49.30
C LYS A 273 -87.80 -42.36 -49.59
N LEU A 274 -87.27 -42.43 -50.81
CA LEU A 274 -86.10 -41.65 -51.21
C LEU A 274 -86.36 -40.14 -51.23
N LYS A 275 -87.59 -39.72 -51.54
CA LYS A 275 -87.99 -38.30 -51.53
C LYS A 275 -88.06 -37.69 -50.12
N ASN A 276 -88.32 -38.50 -49.08
CA ASN A 276 -88.38 -38.00 -47.70
C ASN A 276 -87.00 -37.90 -47.05
N GLU A 277 -86.07 -38.82 -47.37
CA GLU A 277 -84.67 -38.76 -46.93
C GLU A 277 -83.91 -37.58 -47.58
N GLU A 278 -84.19 -37.26 -48.85
CA GLU A 278 -83.62 -36.08 -49.54
C GLU A 278 -83.99 -34.75 -48.86
N ILE A 279 -85.24 -34.63 -48.39
CA ILE A 279 -85.75 -33.41 -47.71
C ILE A 279 -85.14 -33.25 -46.30
N GLU A 280 -84.76 -34.34 -45.64
CA GLU A 280 -84.13 -34.31 -44.33
C GLU A 280 -82.65 -33.93 -44.43
N VAL A 281 -81.92 -34.54 -45.36
CA VAL A 281 -80.49 -34.25 -45.62
C VAL A 281 -80.30 -32.79 -46.09
N THR A 282 -81.21 -32.25 -46.90
CA THR A 282 -81.12 -30.84 -47.34
C THR A 282 -81.35 -29.83 -46.23
N LYS A 283 -82.12 -30.17 -45.19
CA LYS A 283 -82.27 -29.33 -43.99
C LYS A 283 -81.01 -29.35 -43.12
N GLU A 284 -80.38 -30.51 -42.97
CA GLU A 284 -79.12 -30.65 -42.21
C GLU A 284 -77.97 -29.90 -42.89
N ILE A 285 -77.86 -29.97 -44.21
CA ILE A 285 -76.87 -29.22 -45.00
C ILE A 285 -77.05 -27.70 -44.79
N LYS A 286 -78.31 -27.21 -44.79
CA LYS A 286 -78.59 -25.78 -44.58
C LYS A 286 -78.24 -25.29 -43.16
N ILE A 287 -78.39 -26.15 -42.15
CA ILE A 287 -77.96 -25.85 -40.77
C ILE A 287 -76.43 -25.85 -40.66
N ALA A 288 -75.76 -26.78 -41.35
CA ALA A 288 -74.30 -26.84 -41.39
C ALA A 288 -73.70 -25.61 -42.11
N ASP A 289 -74.28 -25.17 -43.22
CA ASP A 289 -73.85 -23.96 -43.94
C ASP A 289 -73.99 -22.69 -43.09
N ASN A 290 -75.07 -22.56 -42.32
CA ASN A 290 -75.23 -21.44 -41.39
C ASN A 290 -74.18 -21.48 -40.25
N LYS A 291 -73.81 -22.66 -39.74
CA LYS A 291 -72.71 -22.80 -38.77
C LYS A 291 -71.35 -22.44 -39.38
N ILE A 292 -71.09 -22.82 -40.62
CA ILE A 292 -69.85 -22.48 -41.34
C ILE A 292 -69.75 -20.96 -41.56
N ASN A 293 -70.86 -20.29 -41.89
CA ASN A 293 -70.87 -18.83 -42.04
C ASN A 293 -70.60 -18.10 -40.72
N HIS A 294 -71.21 -18.53 -39.62
CA HIS A 294 -70.89 -17.96 -38.29
C HIS A 294 -69.44 -18.20 -37.87
N LEU A 295 -68.86 -19.36 -38.21
CA LEU A 295 -67.43 -19.60 -37.97
C LEU A 295 -66.53 -18.69 -38.80
N ARG A 296 -66.88 -18.42 -40.07
CA ARG A 296 -66.12 -17.49 -40.93
C ARG A 296 -66.15 -16.05 -40.41
N GLU A 297 -67.28 -15.57 -39.89
CA GLU A 297 -67.35 -14.25 -39.27
C GLU A 297 -66.50 -14.19 -38.00
N ASN A 298 -66.55 -15.22 -37.14
CA ASN A 298 -65.70 -15.29 -35.95
C ASN A 298 -64.20 -15.28 -36.30
N PHE A 299 -63.77 -15.99 -37.35
CA PHE A 299 -62.39 -15.94 -37.83
C PHE A 299 -61.98 -14.55 -38.31
N LYS A 300 -62.89 -13.80 -38.94
CA LYS A 300 -62.62 -12.43 -39.38
C LYS A 300 -62.44 -11.48 -38.20
N SER A 301 -63.29 -11.58 -37.18
CA SER A 301 -63.16 -10.79 -35.94
C SER A 301 -61.89 -11.12 -35.15
N ILE A 302 -61.50 -12.40 -35.09
CA ILE A 302 -60.24 -12.80 -34.44
C ILE A 302 -59.03 -12.21 -35.17
N ASN A 303 -59.02 -12.21 -36.50
CA ASN A 303 -57.92 -11.62 -37.27
C ASN A 303 -57.84 -10.09 -37.09
N GLU A 304 -58.96 -9.38 -36.99
CA GLU A 304 -58.96 -7.95 -36.69
C GLU A 304 -58.38 -7.67 -35.30
N VAL A 305 -58.74 -8.47 -34.29
CA VAL A 305 -58.16 -8.36 -32.94
C VAL A 305 -56.67 -8.67 -32.93
N ILE A 306 -56.19 -9.66 -33.68
CA ILE A 306 -54.75 -9.97 -33.80
C ILE A 306 -53.99 -8.79 -34.41
N LEU A 307 -54.50 -8.20 -35.50
CA LEU A 307 -53.90 -7.02 -36.15
C LEU A 307 -53.88 -5.78 -35.25
N GLU A 308 -54.93 -5.58 -34.46
CA GLU A 308 -55.00 -4.48 -33.49
C GLU A 308 -54.00 -4.68 -32.34
N ASN A 309 -53.85 -5.92 -31.87
CA ASN A 309 -52.85 -6.27 -30.86
C ASN A 309 -51.42 -6.09 -31.38
N GLU A 310 -51.12 -6.50 -32.61
CA GLU A 310 -49.80 -6.28 -33.24
C GLU A 310 -49.45 -4.79 -33.34
N ARG A 311 -50.43 -3.94 -33.69
CA ARG A 311 -50.25 -2.47 -33.70
C ARG A 311 -50.03 -1.91 -32.30
N ALA A 312 -50.74 -2.40 -31.29
CA ALA A 312 -50.54 -2.02 -29.90
C ALA A 312 -49.12 -2.38 -29.42
N TYR A 313 -48.64 -3.60 -29.71
CA TYR A 313 -47.27 -4.00 -29.36
C TYR A 313 -46.21 -3.16 -30.10
N HIS A 314 -46.37 -2.88 -31.39
CA HIS A 314 -45.43 -2.04 -32.14
C HIS A 314 -45.36 -0.58 -31.65
N SER A 315 -46.49 -0.01 -31.23
CA SER A 315 -46.53 1.33 -30.65
C SER A 315 -45.91 1.42 -29.24
N GLY A 316 -45.90 0.32 -28.47
CA GLY A 316 -45.19 0.22 -27.19
C GLY A 316 -43.68 -0.04 -27.31
N LEU A 317 -43.24 -0.80 -28.32
CA LEU A 317 -41.84 -1.20 -28.50
C LEU A 317 -40.93 -0.08 -29.03
N THR A 318 -41.45 0.81 -29.86
CA THR A 318 -40.70 1.93 -30.48
C THR A 318 -40.17 2.95 -29.45
N PRO A 319 -40.96 3.46 -28.47
CA PRO A 319 -40.44 4.35 -27.44
C PRO A 319 -39.56 3.64 -26.39
N LEU A 320 -39.66 2.32 -26.24
CA LEU A 320 -38.78 1.56 -25.36
C LEU A 320 -37.40 1.37 -26.00
N SER A 321 -37.36 1.06 -27.29
CA SER A 321 -36.12 0.97 -28.08
C SER A 321 -35.34 2.30 -28.08
N SER A 322 -36.03 3.44 -28.26
CA SER A 322 -35.36 4.75 -28.22
C SER A 322 -34.81 5.10 -26.82
N LYS A 323 -35.51 4.72 -25.75
CA LYS A 323 -35.02 4.87 -24.37
C LYS A 323 -33.81 3.97 -24.08
N ILE A 324 -33.80 2.74 -24.60
CA ILE A 324 -32.66 1.82 -24.47
C ILE A 324 -31.43 2.40 -25.19
N SER A 325 -31.58 2.85 -26.44
CA SER A 325 -30.49 3.48 -27.19
C SER A 325 -29.95 4.74 -26.51
N ALA A 326 -30.81 5.56 -25.91
CA ALA A 326 -30.39 6.74 -25.13
C ALA A 326 -29.65 6.34 -23.84
N ALA A 327 -30.10 5.29 -23.16
CA ALA A 327 -29.43 4.75 -21.98
C ALA A 327 -28.06 4.17 -22.33
N GLU A 328 -27.94 3.43 -23.44
CA GLU A 328 -26.67 2.90 -23.95
C GLU A 328 -25.67 4.04 -24.25
N LEU A 329 -26.13 5.13 -24.89
CA LEU A 329 -25.29 6.29 -25.15
C LEU A 329 -24.78 6.92 -23.85
N SER A 330 -25.65 7.06 -22.84
CA SER A 330 -25.27 7.59 -21.53
C SER A 330 -24.27 6.68 -20.79
N ILE A 331 -24.39 5.36 -20.92
CA ILE A 331 -23.46 4.38 -20.35
C ILE A 331 -22.09 4.50 -21.02
N VAL A 332 -22.05 4.69 -22.34
CA VAL A 332 -20.80 4.92 -23.08
C VAL A 332 -20.12 6.18 -22.60
N ASP A 333 -20.85 7.29 -22.44
CA ASP A 333 -20.29 8.54 -21.92
C ASP A 333 -19.72 8.39 -20.50
N VAL A 334 -20.48 7.76 -19.59
CA VAL A 334 -20.02 7.45 -18.23
C VAL A 334 -18.76 6.57 -18.26
N LYS A 335 -18.69 5.58 -19.16
CA LYS A 335 -17.52 4.72 -19.33
C LYS A 335 -16.28 5.49 -19.82
N THR A 336 -16.46 6.53 -20.65
CA THR A 336 -15.34 7.40 -21.05
C THR A 336 -14.84 8.27 -19.90
N VAL A 337 -15.74 8.75 -19.03
CA VAL A 337 -15.38 9.52 -17.83
C VAL A 337 -14.62 8.65 -16.83
N ILE A 338 -15.08 7.42 -16.59
CA ILE A 338 -14.39 6.43 -15.73
C ILE A 338 -12.99 6.14 -16.25
N ARG A 339 -12.80 5.93 -17.55
CA ARG A 339 -11.46 5.73 -18.13
C ARG A 339 -10.54 6.93 -17.94
N LYS A 340 -11.08 8.16 -18.00
CA LYS A 340 -10.28 9.37 -17.75
C LYS A 340 -9.90 9.49 -16.26
N SER A 341 -10.80 9.15 -15.34
CA SER A 341 -10.51 9.18 -13.90
C SER A 341 -9.51 8.10 -13.50
N GLU A 342 -9.61 6.88 -14.03
CA GLU A 342 -8.63 5.80 -13.82
C GLU A 342 -7.21 6.18 -14.24
N ARG A 343 -7.05 6.82 -15.41
CA ARG A 343 -5.74 7.32 -15.86
C ARG A 343 -5.17 8.35 -14.88
N ARG A 344 -6.02 9.24 -14.36
CA ARG A 344 -5.61 10.26 -13.39
C ARG A 344 -5.25 9.67 -12.03
N ILE A 345 -5.95 8.64 -11.58
CA ILE A 345 -5.62 7.87 -10.38
C ILE A 345 -4.28 7.15 -10.53
N LEU A 346 -4.02 6.53 -11.69
CA LEU A 346 -2.73 5.90 -11.99
C LEU A 346 -1.56 6.89 -11.96
N GLU A 347 -1.76 8.08 -12.51
CA GLU A 347 -0.76 9.15 -12.52
C GLU A 347 -0.49 9.71 -11.12
N LEU A 348 -1.55 9.94 -10.33
CA LEU A 348 -1.44 10.33 -8.92
C LEU A 348 -0.75 9.25 -8.08
N ASN A 349 -1.09 7.97 -8.27
CA ASN A 349 -0.41 6.86 -7.61
C ASN A 349 1.08 6.80 -7.94
N ARG A 350 1.46 7.11 -9.19
CA ARG A 350 2.87 7.20 -9.59
C ARG A 350 3.57 8.35 -8.86
N GLN A 351 2.93 9.50 -8.70
CA GLN A 351 3.49 10.62 -7.92
C GLN A 351 3.58 10.29 -6.42
N ILE A 352 2.55 9.67 -5.84
CA ILE A 352 2.52 9.21 -4.44
C ILE A 352 3.62 8.17 -4.19
N ARG A 353 3.89 7.26 -5.12
CA ARG A 353 4.99 6.29 -4.99
C ARG A 353 6.38 6.94 -5.00
N ILE A 354 6.53 8.06 -5.70
CA ILE A 354 7.80 8.81 -5.79
C ILE A 354 7.97 9.76 -4.58
N ALA A 355 6.89 10.25 -3.97
CA ALA A 355 6.94 11.18 -2.85
C ALA A 355 7.76 10.69 -1.62
N PRO A 356 7.66 9.43 -1.17
CA PRO A 356 8.49 8.88 -0.09
C PRO A 356 9.98 8.91 -0.42
N THR A 357 10.36 8.69 -1.68
CA THR A 357 11.77 8.71 -2.10
C THR A 357 12.35 10.13 -2.08
N LYS A 358 11.57 11.13 -2.49
CA LYS A 358 11.95 12.54 -2.37
C LYS A 358 12.00 12.98 -0.91
N SER A 359 11.03 12.59 -0.09
CA SER A 359 10.99 12.85 1.36
C SER A 359 12.19 12.24 2.08
N LYS A 360 12.55 10.97 1.78
CA LYS A 360 13.77 10.33 2.32
C LYS A 360 15.05 11.07 1.94
N LYS A 361 15.20 11.49 0.68
CA LYS A 361 16.35 12.29 0.24
C LYS A 361 16.41 13.64 0.98
N LEU A 362 15.28 14.34 1.09
CA LEU A 362 15.20 15.62 1.80
C LEU A 362 15.51 15.47 3.30
N ARG A 363 15.00 14.41 3.95
CA ARG A 363 15.29 14.10 5.35
C ARG A 363 16.77 13.80 5.58
N SER A 364 17.39 13.03 4.68
CA SER A 364 18.83 12.75 4.75
C SER A 364 19.67 14.02 4.57
N LEU A 365 19.22 14.95 3.71
CA LEU A 365 19.88 16.23 3.50
C LEU A 365 19.74 17.12 4.74
N ASN A 366 18.53 17.21 5.31
CA ASN A 366 18.26 17.98 6.52
C ASN A 366 19.06 17.45 7.72
N GLN A 367 19.14 16.12 7.88
CA GLN A 367 19.95 15.49 8.93
C GLN A 367 21.44 15.85 8.79
N LYS A 368 21.97 15.89 7.56
CA LYS A 368 23.35 16.33 7.31
C LYS A 368 23.56 17.79 7.72
N TYR A 369 22.63 18.68 7.42
CA TYR A 369 22.71 20.09 7.83
C TYR A 369 22.60 20.27 9.34
N VAL A 370 21.71 19.53 10.02
CA VAL A 370 21.59 19.55 11.49
C VAL A 370 22.87 19.07 12.16
N ASN A 371 23.41 17.93 11.73
CA ASN A 371 24.67 17.41 12.29
C ASN A 371 25.84 18.39 12.07
N LEU A 372 25.89 19.06 10.91
CA LEU A 372 26.90 20.08 10.63
C LEU A 372 26.74 21.31 11.53
N ARG A 373 25.50 21.76 11.75
CA ARG A 373 25.18 22.85 12.67
C ARG A 373 25.60 22.51 14.10
N ASP A 374 25.29 21.29 14.55
CA ASP A 374 25.61 20.84 15.91
C ASP A 374 27.14 20.69 16.12
N ASP A 375 27.90 20.25 15.10
CA ASP A 375 29.38 20.24 15.14
C ASP A 375 29.95 21.66 15.25
N TYR A 376 29.41 22.62 14.48
CA TYR A 376 29.80 24.03 14.58
C TYR A 376 29.43 24.63 15.94
N GLU A 377 28.27 24.29 16.51
CA GLU A 377 27.86 24.75 17.84
C GLU A 377 28.77 24.18 18.94
N LEU A 378 29.16 22.91 18.84
CA LEU A 378 30.09 22.28 19.78
C LEU A 378 31.47 22.95 19.73
N ARG A 379 32.01 23.16 18.51
CA ARG A 379 33.27 23.88 18.31
C ARG A 379 33.21 25.31 18.85
N LEU A 380 32.07 25.99 18.70
CA LEU A 380 31.88 27.34 19.26
C LEU A 380 31.90 27.33 20.79
N LYS A 381 31.21 26.36 21.42
CA LYS A 381 31.22 26.17 22.88
C LYS A 381 32.61 25.80 23.41
N GLU A 382 33.38 24.99 22.69
CA GLU A 382 34.76 24.67 23.04
C GLU A 382 35.68 25.88 22.90
N ALA A 383 35.52 26.68 21.84
CA ALA A 383 36.23 27.93 21.66
C ALA A 383 35.90 28.94 22.77
N ASP A 384 34.63 29.07 23.16
CA ASP A 384 34.20 29.92 24.28
C ASP A 384 34.76 29.46 25.62
N ARG A 385 34.79 28.13 25.86
CA ARG A 385 35.44 27.56 27.05
C ARG A 385 36.95 27.82 27.05
N GLY A 386 37.60 27.67 25.90
CA GLY A 386 39.01 28.02 25.72
C GLY A 386 39.28 29.50 26.00
N LEU A 387 38.44 30.39 25.47
CA LEU A 387 38.50 31.83 25.69
C LEU A 387 38.28 32.20 27.17
N TYR A 388 37.34 31.52 27.84
CA TYR A 388 37.08 31.69 29.27
C TYR A 388 38.29 31.27 30.12
N LEU A 389 38.91 30.13 29.81
CA LEU A 389 40.11 29.65 30.50
C LEU A 389 41.30 30.59 30.27
N ILE A 390 41.49 31.10 29.05
CA ILE A 390 42.52 32.09 28.74
C ILE A 390 42.26 33.39 29.51
N LYS A 391 41.02 33.91 29.52
CA LYS A 391 40.65 35.09 30.32
C LYS A 391 40.89 34.87 31.82
N LYS A 392 40.59 33.68 32.35
CA LYS A 392 40.85 33.32 33.75
C LYS A 392 42.36 33.29 34.04
N LYS A 393 43.18 32.74 33.14
CA LYS A 393 44.65 32.76 33.23
C LYS A 393 45.23 34.18 33.20
N ILE A 394 44.73 35.05 32.30
CA ILE A 394 45.14 36.45 32.24
C ILE A 394 44.83 37.15 33.57
N LYS A 395 43.65 36.91 34.15
CA LYS A 395 43.23 37.48 35.44
C LYS A 395 44.07 36.97 36.63
N ILE A 396 44.55 35.73 36.58
CA ILE A 396 45.44 35.15 37.60
C ILE A 396 46.86 35.73 37.45
N LEU A 397 47.36 35.87 36.22
CA LEU A 397 48.67 36.49 35.94
C LEU A 397 48.68 37.99 36.29
N GLU A 398 47.57 38.71 36.09
CA GLU A 398 47.41 40.10 36.57
C GLU A 398 47.46 40.19 38.09
N LYS A 399 46.84 39.24 38.82
CA LYS A 399 46.89 39.17 40.29
C LYS A 399 48.27 38.77 40.83
N GLN A 400 49.07 38.02 40.07
CA GLN A 400 50.43 37.63 40.48
C GLN A 400 51.48 38.74 40.23
N LYS A 401 51.17 39.77 39.42
CA LYS A 401 52.05 40.93 39.25
C LYS A 401 51.93 41.96 40.38
N THR A 402 50.86 41.92 41.17
CA THR A 402 50.59 42.89 42.23
C THR A 402 51.18 42.52 43.59
N ASP A 403 51.62 41.28 43.80
CA ASP A 403 52.22 40.84 45.06
C ASP A 403 53.55 40.14 44.83
N LYS A 404 54.63 40.93 44.89
CA LYS A 404 55.95 40.42 45.28
C LYS A 404 56.32 41.09 46.59
N GLU A 405 56.16 40.35 47.70
CA GLU A 405 57.22 40.13 48.68
C GLU A 405 56.73 39.19 49.79
N ASN A 406 57.54 38.14 50.03
CA ASN A 406 57.59 37.30 51.23
C ASN A 406 56.45 36.28 51.47
N LYS A 407 56.59 35.09 50.90
CA LYS A 407 57.13 33.90 51.61
C LYS A 407 57.05 32.66 50.71
N ASP A 408 58.16 31.94 50.69
CA ASP A 408 58.27 30.57 50.19
C ASP A 408 57.26 29.62 50.85
N TYR A 409 56.97 28.53 50.13
CA TYR A 409 56.09 27.41 50.43
C TYR A 409 54.59 27.60 50.14
N GLU A 410 54.19 27.39 48.88
CA GLU A 410 52.98 26.61 48.53
C GLU A 410 52.70 26.44 47.02
N ILE A 411 53.58 26.88 46.11
CA ILE A 411 53.31 26.81 44.66
C ILE A 411 53.92 25.57 43.97
N THR A 412 54.77 24.80 44.65
CA THR A 412 55.30 23.53 44.11
C THR A 412 54.37 22.33 44.29
N LYS A 413 53.36 22.38 45.18
CA LYS A 413 52.48 21.22 45.46
C LYS A 413 51.40 21.02 44.38
N ASP A 414 50.89 22.09 43.78
CA ASP A 414 49.84 22.00 42.75
C ASP A 414 50.38 21.76 41.34
N ILE A 415 51.63 22.15 41.08
CA ILE A 415 52.34 21.79 39.83
C ILE A 415 52.65 20.29 39.82
N ASP A 416 53.02 19.71 40.98
CA ASP A 416 53.20 18.27 41.12
C ASP A 416 51.87 17.50 41.03
N TYR A 417 50.74 18.04 41.52
CA TYR A 417 49.44 17.36 41.39
C TYR A 417 48.91 17.34 39.94
N ILE A 418 49.10 18.42 39.16
CA ILE A 418 48.68 18.47 37.75
C ILE A 418 49.64 17.65 36.86
N ALA A 419 50.94 17.67 37.16
CA ALA A 419 51.91 16.78 36.51
C ALA A 419 51.63 15.30 36.82
N ASN A 420 51.29 14.97 38.07
CA ASN A 420 50.93 13.60 38.49
C ASN A 420 49.62 13.11 37.87
N ILE A 421 48.63 13.98 37.65
CA ILE A 421 47.39 13.62 36.92
C ILE A 421 47.66 13.44 35.41
N GLY A 422 48.55 14.24 34.82
CA GLY A 422 49.04 14.04 33.45
C GLY A 422 49.77 12.71 33.27
N LEU A 423 50.54 12.29 34.29
CA LEU A 423 51.22 10.98 34.37
C LEU A 423 50.25 9.81 34.65
N LEU A 424 49.12 10.05 35.31
CA LEU A 424 48.04 9.09 35.53
C LEU A 424 47.20 8.80 34.27
N LEU A 425 47.23 9.70 33.28
CA LEU A 425 46.40 9.65 32.07
C LEU A 425 47.23 9.45 30.78
N ASP A 426 48.54 9.19 30.89
CA ASP A 426 49.41 8.93 29.74
C ASP A 426 49.00 7.60 29.04
N PRO A 427 48.63 7.62 27.74
CA PRO A 427 48.24 6.44 26.98
C PRO A 427 49.43 5.55 26.61
N THR A 428 50.67 5.98 26.88
CA THR A 428 51.87 5.16 26.71
C THR A 428 52.31 4.63 28.08
N GLU A 429 52.22 3.32 28.30
CA GLU A 429 52.30 2.63 29.61
C GLU A 429 53.64 2.74 30.39
N THR A 430 54.48 3.73 30.15
CA THR A 430 55.81 3.82 30.76
C THR A 430 55.84 4.44 32.17
N LEU A 431 54.78 5.13 32.62
CA LEU A 431 54.79 5.91 33.88
C LEU A 431 53.47 5.89 34.70
N ASN A 432 52.61 4.89 34.53
CA ASN A 432 51.32 4.81 35.23
C ASN A 432 51.42 4.12 36.62
N LEU A 433 51.34 4.91 37.70
CA LEU A 433 51.56 4.53 39.11
C LEU A 433 50.36 3.90 39.85
N LEU A 434 49.27 3.52 39.17
CA LEU A 434 48.12 2.85 39.82
C LEU A 434 48.52 1.47 40.40
N PRO A 435 48.18 1.15 41.67
CA PRO A 435 48.41 -0.18 42.25
C PRO A 435 47.71 -1.27 41.42
N GLY A 436 48.40 -2.39 41.16
CA GLY A 436 47.93 -3.43 40.24
C GLY A 436 46.55 -4.04 40.57
N GLN A 437 46.08 -3.92 41.82
CA GLN A 437 44.74 -4.34 42.22
C GLN A 437 43.62 -3.45 41.64
N HIS A 438 43.82 -2.14 41.52
CA HIS A 438 42.81 -1.21 41.00
C HIS A 438 42.78 -1.12 39.46
N LYS A 439 43.85 -1.56 38.77
CA LYS A 439 43.88 -1.65 37.30
C LYS A 439 42.92 -2.72 36.76
N LYS A 440 42.61 -3.77 37.53
CA LYS A 440 41.68 -4.83 37.12
C LYS A 440 40.21 -4.42 37.20
N ASP A 441 39.81 -3.66 38.21
CA ASP A 441 38.41 -3.25 38.41
C ASP A 441 37.96 -2.17 37.42
N TYR A 442 38.86 -1.26 37.01
CA TYR A 442 38.55 -0.22 36.02
C TYR A 442 38.36 -0.78 34.60
N TRP A 443 39.00 -1.91 34.29
CA TRP A 443 38.87 -2.57 32.99
C TRP A 443 37.46 -3.12 32.75
N PHE A 444 36.72 -3.45 33.81
CA PHE A 444 35.33 -3.92 33.73
C PHE A 444 34.28 -2.80 33.86
N TYR A 445 34.64 -1.65 34.43
CA TYR A 445 33.71 -0.52 34.59
C TYR A 445 33.25 0.09 33.25
N MET A 446 34.19 0.31 32.33
CA MET A 446 33.90 0.89 31.01
C MET A 446 33.03 -0.02 30.11
N PRO A 447 33.37 -1.33 29.94
CA PRO A 447 32.54 -2.26 29.19
C PRO A 447 31.15 -2.44 29.79
N ASN A 448 31.01 -2.43 31.13
CA ASN A 448 29.72 -2.62 31.79
C ASN A 448 28.81 -1.37 31.63
N ARG A 449 29.38 -0.16 31.72
CA ARG A 449 28.67 1.10 31.38
C ARG A 449 28.24 1.14 29.90
N LEU A 450 29.10 0.69 28.99
CA LEU A 450 28.77 0.55 27.57
C LEU A 450 27.66 -0.47 27.33
N MET A 451 27.69 -1.62 28.01
CA MET A 451 26.63 -2.64 27.94
C MET A 451 25.29 -2.14 28.51
N GLN A 452 25.31 -1.32 29.57
CA GLN A 452 24.10 -0.69 30.13
C GLN A 452 23.50 0.35 29.18
N VAL A 453 24.34 1.21 28.58
CA VAL A 453 23.86 2.19 27.58
C VAL A 453 23.35 1.47 26.33
N ALA A 454 24.02 0.40 25.90
CA ALA A 454 23.60 -0.42 24.77
C ALA A 454 22.27 -1.14 25.03
N THR A 455 22.04 -1.67 26.23
CA THR A 455 20.75 -2.31 26.60
C THR A 455 19.61 -1.30 26.67
N ILE A 456 19.84 -0.10 27.22
CA ILE A 456 18.83 0.98 27.21
C ILE A 456 18.50 1.40 25.77
N LEU A 457 19.52 1.60 24.93
CA LEU A 457 19.35 1.96 23.52
C LEU A 457 18.62 0.85 22.75
N PHE A 458 18.95 -0.42 23.00
CA PHE A 458 18.29 -1.56 22.39
C PHE A 458 16.82 -1.66 22.80
N LEU A 459 16.49 -1.50 24.08
CA LEU A 459 15.10 -1.49 24.55
C LEU A 459 14.29 -0.35 23.92
N PHE A 460 14.91 0.84 23.77
CA PHE A 460 14.28 2.00 23.14
C PHE A 460 14.05 1.80 21.64
N LEU A 461 15.04 1.25 20.92
CA LEU A 461 14.88 0.87 19.51
C LEU A 461 13.83 -0.22 19.34
N SER A 462 13.80 -1.20 20.23
CA SER A 462 12.87 -2.33 20.16
C SER A 462 11.43 -1.88 20.42
N THR A 463 11.18 -0.95 21.36
CA THR A 463 9.86 -0.36 21.57
C THR A 463 9.43 0.51 20.40
N ILE A 464 10.32 1.33 19.85
CA ILE A 464 10.04 2.13 18.65
C ILE A 464 9.68 1.22 17.46
N ILE A 465 10.45 0.16 17.22
CA ILE A 465 10.17 -0.81 16.14
C ILE A 465 8.81 -1.49 16.36
N ASN A 466 8.49 -1.87 17.60
CA ASN A 466 7.19 -2.47 17.92
C ASN A 466 6.03 -1.48 17.69
N VAL A 467 6.18 -0.23 18.12
CA VAL A 467 5.18 0.83 17.87
C VAL A 467 4.98 1.06 16.37
N PHE A 468 6.07 1.16 15.60
CA PHE A 468 5.97 1.29 14.14
C PHE A 468 5.29 0.07 13.49
N GLN A 469 5.62 -1.16 13.91
CA GLN A 469 4.96 -2.36 13.42
C GLN A 469 3.46 -2.41 13.78
N THR A 470 3.09 -2.01 15.00
CA THR A 470 1.67 -1.91 15.40
C THR A 470 0.91 -0.81 14.64
N SER A 471 1.56 0.32 14.32
CA SER A 471 0.95 1.36 13.49
C SER A 471 0.79 0.93 12.02
N ASP A 472 1.74 0.18 11.46
CA ASP A 472 1.61 -0.43 10.13
C ASP A 472 0.52 -1.52 10.11
N LEU A 473 0.33 -2.25 11.22
CA LEU A 473 -0.78 -3.19 11.39
C LEU A 473 -2.12 -2.46 11.48
N HIS A 474 -2.22 -1.35 12.20
CA HIS A 474 -3.44 -0.53 12.28
C HIS A 474 -3.80 0.14 10.92
N ILE A 475 -2.80 0.57 10.15
CA ILE A 475 -2.99 1.06 8.77
C ILE A 475 -3.40 -0.09 7.83
N LYS A 476 -2.87 -1.30 8.02
CA LYS A 476 -3.34 -2.49 7.30
C LYS A 476 -4.76 -2.88 7.71
N GLU A 477 -5.09 -2.85 8.99
CA GLU A 477 -6.41 -3.19 9.54
C GLU A 477 -7.49 -2.25 9.00
N ASN A 478 -7.23 -0.95 8.96
CA ASN A 478 -8.15 0.02 8.37
C ASN A 478 -8.24 -0.04 6.83
N THR A 479 -7.30 -0.72 6.15
CA THR A 479 -7.36 -0.94 4.70
C THR A 479 -7.82 -2.35 4.32
N ILE A 480 -8.04 -3.24 5.30
CA ILE A 480 -8.62 -4.58 5.07
C ILE A 480 -10.08 -4.49 4.60
N PRO A 481 -10.98 -3.68 5.19
CA PRO A 481 -12.38 -3.57 4.73
C PRO A 481 -12.45 -3.06 3.28
N ASP A 482 -11.71 -2.00 2.96
CA ASP A 482 -11.65 -1.44 1.60
C ASP A 482 -11.04 -2.43 0.61
N LYS A 483 -10.02 -3.19 1.00
CA LYS A 483 -9.45 -4.24 0.14
C LYS A 483 -10.37 -5.45 0.01
N LEU A 484 -11.16 -5.81 1.02
CA LEU A 484 -12.14 -6.89 0.96
C LEU A 484 -13.30 -6.52 0.04
N GLN A 485 -13.77 -5.27 0.12
CA GLN A 485 -14.80 -4.74 -0.76
C GLN A 485 -14.29 -4.67 -2.21
N ASN A 486 -13.09 -4.13 -2.43
CA ASN A 486 -12.44 -4.14 -3.75
C ASN A 486 -12.14 -5.56 -4.26
N PHE A 487 -11.80 -6.52 -3.38
CA PHE A 487 -11.58 -7.91 -3.77
C PHE A 487 -12.89 -8.59 -4.17
N SER A 488 -14.01 -8.32 -3.48
CA SER A 488 -15.32 -8.84 -3.86
C SER A 488 -15.79 -8.30 -5.22
N VAL A 489 -15.59 -7.01 -5.48
CA VAL A 489 -15.87 -6.37 -6.78
C VAL A 489 -14.97 -6.96 -7.87
N VAL A 490 -13.65 -7.02 -7.65
CA VAL A 490 -12.70 -7.61 -8.62
C VAL A 490 -12.95 -9.10 -8.85
N THR A 491 -13.39 -9.85 -7.84
CA THR A 491 -13.76 -11.27 -8.02
C THR A 491 -15.03 -11.42 -8.84
N SER A 492 -16.01 -10.53 -8.65
CA SER A 492 -17.23 -10.50 -9.46
C SER A 492 -16.96 -10.08 -10.91
N GLU A 493 -16.10 -9.07 -11.14
CA GLU A 493 -15.68 -8.64 -12.47
C GLU A 493 -14.83 -9.70 -13.17
N LYS A 494 -13.95 -10.38 -12.44
CA LYS A 494 -13.17 -11.51 -12.97
C LYS A 494 -14.07 -12.66 -13.39
N LYS A 495 -15.11 -12.98 -12.61
CA LYS A 495 -16.08 -14.02 -12.97
C LYS A 495 -16.86 -13.64 -14.24
N VAL A 496 -17.34 -12.40 -14.34
CA VAL A 496 -18.00 -11.90 -15.55
C VAL A 496 -17.06 -11.92 -16.76
N TYR A 497 -15.78 -11.59 -16.57
CA TYR A 497 -14.78 -11.65 -17.63
C TYR A 497 -14.47 -13.09 -18.07
N GLU A 498 -14.38 -14.03 -17.13
CA GLU A 498 -14.20 -15.46 -17.43
C GLU A 498 -15.43 -16.05 -18.13
N ASP A 499 -16.65 -15.67 -17.72
CA ASP A 499 -17.90 -16.07 -18.37
C ASP A 499 -17.96 -15.50 -19.81
N LEU A 500 -17.60 -14.22 -20.01
CA LEU A 500 -17.52 -13.62 -21.35
C LEU A 500 -16.46 -14.28 -22.24
N LEU A 501 -15.29 -14.64 -21.69
CA LEU A 501 -14.26 -15.36 -22.44
C LEU A 501 -14.73 -16.76 -22.83
N ASN A 502 -15.46 -17.44 -21.95
CA ASN A 502 -16.04 -18.75 -22.25
C ASN A 502 -17.12 -18.64 -23.33
N ASP A 503 -17.99 -17.63 -23.25
CA ASP A 503 -19.01 -17.35 -24.28
C ASP A 503 -18.38 -17.02 -25.63
N ILE A 504 -17.30 -16.22 -25.66
CA ILE A 504 -16.54 -15.94 -26.89
C ILE A 504 -15.93 -17.22 -27.46
N ASN A 505 -15.35 -18.09 -26.62
CA ASN A 505 -14.76 -19.34 -27.06
C ASN A 505 -15.82 -20.31 -27.62
N ILE A 506 -16.99 -20.38 -26.98
CA ILE A 506 -18.15 -21.14 -27.47
C ILE A 506 -18.61 -20.58 -28.82
N LEU A 507 -18.70 -19.26 -28.95
CA LEU A 507 -19.11 -18.59 -30.19
C LEU A 507 -18.12 -18.84 -31.33
N ASP A 508 -16.81 -18.81 -31.04
CA ASP A 508 -15.77 -19.13 -32.02
C ASP A 508 -15.82 -20.60 -32.43
N HIS A 509 -16.13 -21.52 -31.51
CA HIS A 509 -16.35 -22.93 -31.84
C HIS A 509 -17.58 -23.12 -32.73
N PHE A 510 -18.70 -22.43 -32.46
CA PHE A 510 -19.87 -22.42 -33.33
C PHE A 510 -19.57 -21.82 -34.69
N ARG A 511 -18.81 -20.73 -34.76
CA ARG A 511 -18.42 -20.08 -36.02
C ARG A 511 -17.51 -20.98 -36.86
N TYR A 512 -16.59 -21.69 -36.22
CA TYR A 512 -15.77 -22.71 -36.88
C TYR A 512 -16.64 -23.85 -37.42
N LYS A 513 -17.57 -24.38 -36.61
CA LYS A 513 -18.49 -25.43 -37.03
C LYS A 513 -19.37 -24.99 -38.20
N MET A 514 -19.87 -23.75 -38.18
CA MET A 514 -20.71 -23.20 -39.24
C MET A 514 -19.93 -22.99 -40.55
N ASN A 515 -18.66 -22.55 -40.48
CA ASN A 515 -17.79 -22.46 -41.65
C ASN A 515 -17.45 -23.85 -42.23
N VAL A 516 -17.20 -24.84 -41.37
CA VAL A 516 -16.98 -26.24 -41.81
C VAL A 516 -18.24 -26.79 -42.47
N ASP A 517 -19.42 -26.50 -41.91
CA ASP A 517 -20.69 -26.95 -42.46
C ASP A 517 -21.04 -26.25 -43.79
N GLU A 518 -20.74 -24.94 -43.92
CA GLU A 518 -20.89 -24.20 -45.17
C GLU A 518 -19.97 -24.75 -46.28
N THR A 519 -18.72 -25.05 -45.94
CA THR A 519 -17.76 -25.64 -46.89
C THR A 519 -18.14 -27.07 -47.26
N ASN A 520 -18.55 -27.90 -46.30
CA ASN A 520 -19.05 -29.25 -46.57
C ASN A 520 -20.32 -29.22 -47.42
N SER A 521 -21.27 -28.32 -47.13
CA SER A 521 -22.48 -28.15 -47.93
C SER A 521 -22.17 -27.74 -49.37
N LYS A 522 -21.24 -26.80 -49.58
CA LYS A 522 -20.77 -26.43 -50.94
C LYS A 522 -20.13 -27.61 -51.66
N ASN A 523 -19.32 -28.41 -50.96
CA ASN A 523 -18.68 -29.60 -51.50
C ASN A 523 -19.71 -30.70 -51.85
N ILE A 524 -20.69 -30.97 -50.98
CA ILE A 524 -21.79 -31.92 -51.24
C ILE A 524 -22.61 -31.47 -52.45
N ILE A 525 -22.95 -30.18 -52.56
CA ILE A 525 -23.68 -29.63 -53.71
C ILE A 525 -22.86 -29.79 -55.00
N SER A 526 -21.56 -29.53 -54.97
CA SER A 526 -20.67 -29.71 -56.12
C SER A 526 -20.61 -31.19 -56.56
N LEU A 527 -20.47 -32.09 -55.60
CA LEU A 527 -20.43 -33.53 -55.81
C LEU A 527 -21.76 -34.07 -56.36
N LEU A 528 -22.90 -33.61 -55.82
CA LEU A 528 -24.24 -33.95 -56.34
C LEU A 528 -24.45 -33.43 -57.76
N LYS A 529 -23.96 -32.22 -58.09
CA LYS A 529 -23.98 -31.70 -59.47
C LYS A 529 -23.14 -32.57 -60.40
N TYR A 530 -21.97 -33.03 -59.95
CA TYR A 530 -21.12 -33.92 -60.72
C TYR A 530 -21.81 -35.27 -60.98
N VAL A 531 -22.36 -35.92 -59.94
CA VAL A 531 -23.11 -37.18 -60.08
C VAL A 531 -24.31 -37.00 -61.01
N SER A 532 -25.10 -35.95 -60.84
CA SER A 532 -26.27 -35.65 -61.68
C SER A 532 -25.90 -35.49 -63.16
N ASN A 533 -24.77 -34.85 -63.47
CA ASN A 533 -24.30 -34.66 -64.84
C ASN A 533 -23.67 -35.92 -65.45
N THR A 534 -23.11 -36.80 -64.62
CA THR A 534 -22.36 -37.98 -65.07
C THR A 534 -23.26 -39.20 -65.23
N VAL A 535 -24.40 -39.25 -64.54
CA VAL A 535 -25.38 -40.34 -64.67
C VAL A 535 -25.86 -40.45 -66.12
N PRO A 536 -25.86 -41.65 -66.74
CA PRO A 536 -26.25 -41.83 -68.13
C PRO A 536 -27.71 -41.41 -68.35
N LYS A 537 -28.01 -40.80 -69.50
CA LYS A 537 -29.37 -40.33 -69.84
C LYS A 537 -30.38 -41.49 -69.87
N GLU A 538 -29.91 -42.70 -70.09
CA GLU A 538 -30.69 -43.94 -70.12
C GLU A 538 -31.07 -44.43 -68.70
N PHE A 539 -30.38 -43.94 -67.67
CA PHE A 539 -30.64 -44.26 -66.26
C PHE A 539 -31.62 -43.27 -65.64
N LYS A 540 -32.78 -43.77 -65.20
CA LYS A 540 -33.79 -42.96 -64.52
C LYS A 540 -33.62 -43.09 -63.01
N VAL A 541 -33.11 -42.02 -62.39
CA VAL A 541 -32.96 -41.91 -60.94
C VAL A 541 -34.34 -41.85 -60.29
N THR A 542 -34.60 -42.74 -59.35
CA THR A 542 -35.82 -42.78 -58.52
C THR A 542 -35.54 -42.32 -57.09
N GLU A 543 -34.29 -42.43 -56.64
CA GLU A 543 -33.89 -42.09 -55.29
C GLU A 543 -32.45 -41.59 -55.26
N LEU A 544 -32.20 -40.51 -54.51
CA LEU A 544 -30.88 -39.94 -54.31
C LEU A 544 -30.75 -39.58 -52.83
N ARG A 545 -29.79 -40.17 -52.13
CA ARG A 545 -29.52 -39.89 -50.71
C ARG A 545 -28.03 -39.64 -50.50
N VAL A 546 -27.72 -38.66 -49.67
CA VAL A 546 -26.36 -38.41 -49.18
C VAL A 546 -26.34 -38.78 -47.71
N ASN A 547 -25.50 -39.76 -47.34
CA ASN A 547 -25.32 -40.11 -45.94
C ASN A 547 -24.10 -39.36 -45.42
N GLU A 548 -24.31 -38.54 -44.39
CA GLU A 548 -23.26 -37.81 -43.70
C GLU A 548 -22.29 -38.75 -42.96
N PRO A 549 -21.01 -38.39 -42.83
CA PRO A 549 -20.08 -39.12 -41.99
C PRO A 549 -20.56 -39.07 -40.53
N LYS A 550 -20.75 -40.23 -39.90
CA LYS A 550 -21.07 -40.28 -38.48
C LYS A 550 -19.90 -39.70 -37.69
N TYR A 551 -20.13 -38.61 -36.97
CA TYR A 551 -19.15 -38.05 -36.04
C TYR A 551 -18.87 -39.09 -34.94
N ILE A 552 -17.66 -39.65 -34.93
CA ILE A 552 -17.24 -40.62 -33.92
C ILE A 552 -16.81 -39.84 -32.67
N ASP A 553 -17.70 -39.74 -31.68
CA ASP A 553 -17.41 -39.11 -30.37
C ASP A 553 -16.47 -39.95 -29.47
N SER A 554 -15.68 -40.88 -30.02
CA SER A 554 -14.72 -41.64 -29.23
C SER A 554 -13.46 -42.04 -30.03
N PRO A 555 -12.24 -41.78 -29.51
CA PRO A 555 -10.98 -42.09 -30.21
C PRO A 555 -10.60 -43.58 -30.15
N LYS A 556 -11.58 -44.49 -30.07
CA LYS A 556 -11.35 -45.93 -29.92
C LYS A 556 -12.29 -46.77 -30.79
N SER A 557 -12.28 -46.56 -32.10
CA SER A 557 -12.68 -47.60 -33.05
C SER A 557 -11.82 -47.50 -34.31
N SER A 558 -10.94 -48.48 -34.48
CA SER A 558 -9.99 -48.60 -35.58
C SER A 558 -10.64 -49.26 -36.80
N THR A 559 -11.72 -48.68 -37.32
CA THR A 559 -12.31 -49.11 -38.58
C THR A 559 -12.55 -47.90 -39.46
N TYR A 560 -11.51 -47.52 -40.20
CA TYR A 560 -11.46 -46.40 -41.15
C TYR A 560 -12.41 -46.54 -42.37
N ALA A 561 -13.43 -47.40 -42.31
CA ALA A 561 -14.40 -47.63 -43.38
C ALA A 561 -15.77 -46.95 -43.13
N ASP A 562 -16.07 -46.52 -41.90
CA ASP A 562 -17.37 -45.94 -41.53
C ASP A 562 -17.41 -44.40 -41.49
N ALA A 563 -16.32 -43.74 -41.92
CA ALA A 563 -16.14 -42.28 -41.81
C ALA A 563 -16.20 -41.52 -43.15
N SER A 564 -16.50 -42.19 -44.26
CA SER A 564 -16.57 -41.59 -45.61
C SER A 564 -18.00 -41.19 -45.99
N LEU A 565 -18.18 -39.98 -46.51
CA LEU A 565 -19.41 -39.51 -47.13
C LEU A 565 -19.83 -40.49 -48.25
N SER A 566 -21.05 -41.02 -48.20
CA SER A 566 -21.56 -41.96 -49.21
C SER A 566 -22.77 -41.37 -49.95
N ILE A 567 -22.76 -41.40 -51.28
CA ILE A 567 -23.91 -41.07 -52.11
C ILE A 567 -24.58 -42.36 -52.59
N TYR A 568 -25.86 -42.52 -52.27
CA TYR A 568 -26.72 -43.58 -52.76
C TYR A 568 -27.58 -43.04 -53.92
N VAL A 569 -27.52 -43.73 -55.06
CA VAL A 569 -28.34 -43.44 -56.25
C VAL A 569 -29.13 -44.70 -56.63
N GLY A 570 -30.42 -44.70 -56.36
CA GLY A 570 -31.35 -45.75 -56.77
C GLY A 570 -32.05 -45.38 -58.08
N GLY A 571 -32.16 -46.32 -59.01
CA GLY A 571 -32.83 -46.04 -60.29
C GLY A 571 -33.02 -47.25 -61.19
N PHE A 572 -33.42 -47.00 -62.44
CA PHE A 572 -33.66 -48.07 -63.41
C PHE A 572 -33.29 -47.68 -64.83
N VAL A 573 -32.94 -48.68 -65.64
CA VAL A 573 -32.72 -48.55 -67.08
C VAL A 573 -33.86 -49.22 -67.82
N LYS A 574 -34.44 -48.57 -68.82
CA LYS A 574 -35.50 -49.13 -69.69
C LYS A 574 -34.95 -50.08 -70.76
N MET A 575 -34.09 -51.02 -70.36
CA MET A 575 -33.45 -52.00 -71.24
C MET A 575 -33.30 -53.35 -70.52
N ASN A 576 -32.95 -54.40 -71.28
CA ASN A 576 -32.65 -55.72 -70.75
C ASN A 576 -31.29 -55.74 -70.02
N SER A 577 -31.11 -56.66 -69.07
CA SER A 577 -29.94 -56.71 -68.16
C SER A 577 -28.59 -56.65 -68.90
N SER A 578 -28.42 -57.37 -70.01
CA SER A 578 -27.17 -57.36 -70.78
C SER A 578 -26.82 -55.99 -71.40
N ARG A 579 -27.79 -55.25 -71.96
CA ARG A 579 -27.53 -53.90 -72.50
C ARG A 579 -27.37 -52.86 -71.40
N SER A 580 -28.16 -52.97 -70.34
CA SER A 580 -28.06 -52.10 -69.16
C SER A 580 -26.69 -52.21 -68.48
N LYS A 581 -26.16 -53.44 -68.31
CA LYS A 581 -24.81 -53.67 -67.76
C LYS A 581 -23.72 -53.00 -68.58
N LYS A 582 -23.80 -53.03 -69.91
CA LYS A 582 -22.81 -52.38 -70.77
C LYS A 582 -22.78 -50.86 -70.58
N ILE A 583 -23.94 -50.24 -70.40
CA ILE A 583 -24.05 -48.78 -70.15
C ILE A 583 -23.54 -48.44 -68.74
N LEU A 584 -23.87 -49.24 -67.74
CA LEU A 584 -23.46 -49.02 -66.35
C LEU A 584 -21.97 -49.31 -66.12
N ASN A 585 -21.38 -50.28 -66.81
CA ASN A 585 -19.94 -50.53 -66.75
C ASN A 585 -19.15 -49.35 -67.36
N ASN A 586 -19.59 -48.83 -68.52
CA ASN A 586 -18.96 -47.63 -69.09
C ASN A 586 -19.06 -46.41 -68.14
N PHE A 587 -20.16 -46.29 -67.41
CA PHE A 587 -20.35 -45.26 -66.40
C PHE A 587 -19.45 -45.47 -65.17
N GLN A 588 -19.31 -46.72 -64.71
CA GLN A 588 -18.39 -47.09 -63.64
C GLN A 588 -16.95 -46.73 -64.03
N ASP A 589 -16.51 -47.10 -65.24
CA ASP A 589 -15.17 -46.77 -65.75
C ASP A 589 -14.94 -45.25 -65.79
N GLN A 590 -15.94 -44.47 -66.24
CA GLN A 590 -15.83 -43.01 -66.31
C GLN A 590 -15.68 -42.34 -64.93
N ILE A 591 -16.35 -42.85 -63.91
CA ILE A 591 -16.23 -42.32 -62.55
C ILE A 591 -14.96 -42.81 -61.87
N GLU A 592 -14.56 -44.07 -62.05
CA GLU A 592 -13.28 -44.58 -61.53
C GLU A 592 -12.08 -43.80 -62.12
N MET A 593 -12.16 -43.45 -63.41
CA MET A 593 -11.16 -42.61 -64.07
C MET A 593 -11.10 -41.17 -63.54
N SER A 594 -12.19 -40.64 -62.96
CA SER A 594 -12.22 -39.27 -62.45
C SER A 594 -11.54 -39.13 -61.08
N GLN A 595 -11.25 -40.24 -60.40
CA GLN A 595 -10.62 -40.31 -59.06
C GLN A 595 -11.36 -39.49 -57.98
N GLN A 596 -12.62 -39.09 -58.21
CA GLN A 596 -13.41 -38.32 -57.26
C GLN A 596 -14.05 -39.18 -56.16
N PHE A 597 -14.10 -40.50 -56.36
CA PHE A 597 -14.66 -41.48 -55.43
C PHE A 597 -13.66 -42.62 -55.24
N ARG A 598 -13.57 -43.12 -54.01
CA ARG A 598 -12.64 -44.19 -53.62
C ARG A 598 -13.14 -45.58 -54.03
N GLU A 599 -14.45 -45.78 -53.99
CA GLU A 599 -15.07 -47.06 -54.38
C GLU A 599 -16.48 -46.83 -54.93
N ILE A 600 -16.85 -47.63 -55.94
CA ILE A 600 -18.17 -47.63 -56.58
C ILE A 600 -18.73 -49.04 -56.54
N GLN A 601 -19.95 -49.19 -56.01
CA GLN A 601 -20.64 -50.48 -55.99
C GLN A 601 -21.97 -50.36 -56.74
N ILE A 602 -22.11 -51.13 -57.82
CA ILE A 602 -23.35 -51.20 -58.63
C ILE A 602 -23.97 -52.59 -58.45
N SER A 603 -25.17 -52.66 -57.88
CA SER A 603 -25.92 -53.91 -57.70
C SER A 603 -27.20 -53.91 -58.53
N GLU A 604 -27.51 -55.05 -59.17
CA GLU A 604 -28.79 -55.26 -59.87
C GLU A 604 -29.80 -55.85 -58.86
N GLN A 605 -30.97 -55.22 -58.70
CA GLN A 605 -32.01 -55.72 -57.79
C GLN A 605 -32.82 -56.86 -58.43
N SER A 606 -33.12 -57.91 -57.65
CA SER A 606 -33.94 -59.04 -58.09
C SER A 606 -35.42 -58.63 -58.20
N GLY A 607 -35.89 -58.38 -59.43
CA GLY A 607 -37.29 -58.00 -59.70
C GLY A 607 -37.56 -57.27 -61.02
N GLY A 608 -36.55 -57.05 -61.86
CA GLY A 608 -36.70 -56.35 -63.14
C GLY A 608 -37.54 -57.11 -64.17
N LYS A 609 -38.47 -56.40 -64.85
CA LYS A 609 -39.17 -56.92 -66.04
C LYS A 609 -38.20 -56.92 -67.23
N LYS A 610 -38.40 -57.76 -68.27
CA LYS A 610 -37.54 -57.80 -69.48
C LYS A 610 -37.33 -56.42 -70.16
N SER A 611 -38.21 -55.46 -69.92
CA SER A 611 -38.17 -54.08 -70.42
C SER A 611 -37.66 -53.02 -69.40
N ARG A 612 -37.39 -53.40 -68.14
CA ARG A 612 -36.96 -52.50 -67.07
C ARG A 612 -36.11 -53.23 -66.03
N THR A 613 -34.83 -52.87 -65.94
CA THR A 613 -33.88 -53.40 -64.96
C THR A 613 -33.56 -52.34 -63.91
N VAL A 614 -33.60 -52.71 -62.63
CA VAL A 614 -33.45 -51.80 -61.48
C VAL A 614 -32.05 -52.00 -60.90
N TYR A 615 -31.37 -50.90 -60.59
CA TYR A 615 -30.02 -50.91 -60.03
C TYR A 615 -29.91 -49.94 -58.86
N GLU A 616 -29.04 -50.30 -57.92
CA GLU A 616 -28.56 -49.42 -56.86
C GLU A 616 -27.09 -49.12 -57.12
N ILE A 617 -26.73 -47.85 -56.96
CA ILE A 617 -25.36 -47.37 -57.13
C ILE A 617 -24.95 -46.69 -55.83
N ASN A 618 -23.89 -47.20 -55.20
CA ASN A 618 -23.26 -46.62 -54.04
C ASN A 618 -21.91 -46.03 -54.43
N LEU A 619 -21.74 -44.73 -54.18
CA LEU A 619 -20.50 -43.99 -54.41
C LEU A 619 -19.88 -43.62 -53.05
N LEU A 620 -18.70 -44.14 -52.77
CA LEU A 620 -17.98 -43.92 -51.51
C LEU A 620 -16.80 -42.96 -51.74
N LEU A 621 -16.69 -41.90 -50.93
CA LEU A 621 -15.59 -40.92 -51.02
C LEU A 621 -14.35 -41.29 -50.22
#